data_AF-A0A6G8AXX8-F1
#
_entry.id   AF-A0A6G8AXX8-F1
#
_cell.length_a   1.000
_cell.length_b   1.000
_cell.length_c   1.000
_cell.angle_alpha   90.00
_cell.angle_beta   90.00
_cell.angle_gamma   90.00
#
_symmetry.space_group_name_H-M   'P 1'
#
loop_
_entity.id
_entity.type
_entity.pdbx_description
1 polymer ?
#
loop_
_entity_poly.entity_id
_entity_poly.type
_entity_poly.pdbx_seq_one_letter_code
_entity_poly.pdbx_strand_id
1 'polypeptide(L)'
;MNYTAFSKSNLYDQLLFEKSSEDSAQFAIDNIEVDWNQQALKKAKSYLEYSSFSDAGLYDQLIFEKFTEEQARYAMDNLPK
;
A
#
# COMPACT_ATOMS: atom_id res chain seq x y z
N MET A 1 -7.94 8.51 -12.56
CA MET A 1 -6.62 8.77 -11.94
C MET A 1 -6.80 8.77 -10.42
N ASN A 2 -6.68 7.61 -9.78
CA ASN A 2 -6.63 7.48 -8.30
C ASN A 2 -5.19 7.11 -7.95
N TYR A 3 -4.36 8.11 -7.65
CA TYR A 3 -2.90 8.00 -7.71
C TYR A 3 -2.22 7.38 -6.49
N THR A 4 -2.93 6.97 -5.45
CA THR A 4 -2.25 6.58 -4.20
C THR A 4 -2.92 5.39 -3.51
N ALA A 5 -2.42 4.20 -3.82
CA ALA A 5 -2.54 3.07 -2.90
C ALA A 5 -1.42 3.20 -1.86
N PHE A 6 -1.79 3.16 -0.58
CA PHE A 6 -0.88 3.25 0.56
C PHE A 6 -0.97 1.98 1.41
N SER A 7 0.15 1.59 2.02
CA SER A 7 0.10 0.72 3.20
C SER A 7 -0.48 1.48 4.39
N LYS A 8 -0.95 0.77 5.42
CA LYS A 8 -1.48 1.39 6.65
C LYS A 8 -0.48 2.37 7.26
N SER A 9 0.79 1.96 7.31
CA SER A 9 1.89 2.78 7.82
C SER A 9 2.16 4.01 6.94
N ASN A 10 2.13 3.87 5.61
CA ASN A 10 2.35 5.03 4.73
C ASN A 10 1.18 6.02 4.77
N LEU A 11 -0.05 5.52 4.93
CA LEU A 11 -1.20 6.40 5.13
C LEU A 11 -1.06 7.19 6.44
N TYR A 12 -0.53 6.57 7.49
CA TYR A 12 -0.26 7.24 8.76
C TYR A 12 0.78 8.35 8.58
N ASP A 13 1.91 8.01 7.95
CA ASP A 13 2.99 8.96 7.67
C ASP A 13 2.49 10.15 6.80
N GLN A 14 1.63 9.87 5.82
CA GLN A 14 1.00 10.90 4.97
C GLN A 14 0.08 11.84 5.76
N LEU A 15 -0.76 11.30 6.65
CA LEU A 15 -1.68 12.10 7.47
C LEU A 15 -0.94 13.02 8.45
N LEU A 16 0.19 12.55 9.00
CA LEU A 16 1.08 13.40 9.81
C LEU A 16 1.72 14.53 8.99
N PHE A 17 2.18 14.23 7.77
CA PHE A 17 2.76 15.23 6.87
C PHE A 17 1.76 16.34 6.50
N GLU A 18 0.47 16.01 6.36
CA GLU A 18 -0.62 16.97 6.09
C GLU A 18 -1.00 17.86 7.29
N LYS A 19 -0.17 17.90 8.35
CA LYS A 19 -0.36 18.68 9.59
C LYS A 19 -1.63 18.32 10.38
N SER A 20 -2.06 17.06 10.32
CA SER A 20 -3.00 16.53 11.33
C SER A 20 -2.25 16.33 12.65
N SER A 21 -2.92 16.53 13.80
CA SER A 21 -2.35 16.09 15.08
C SER A 21 -2.19 14.56 15.09
N GLU A 22 -1.15 14.03 15.76
CA GLU A 22 -0.90 12.58 15.86
C GLU A 22 -2.15 11.80 16.29
N ASP A 23 -2.90 12.33 17.26
CA ASP A 23 -4.16 11.76 17.73
C ASP A 23 -5.25 11.68 16.64
N SER A 24 -5.32 12.67 15.74
CA SER A 24 -6.31 12.70 14.65
C SER A 24 -5.95 11.73 13.53
N ALA A 25 -4.65 11.58 13.22
CA ALA A 25 -4.16 10.66 12.19
C ALA A 25 -4.36 9.19 12.61
N GLN A 26 -4.06 8.86 13.87
CA GLN A 26 -4.29 7.53 14.42
C GLN A 26 -5.79 7.20 14.48
N PHE A 27 -6.62 8.15 14.93
CA PHE A 27 -8.08 7.97 14.97
C PHE A 27 -8.67 7.74 13.57
N ALA A 28 -8.24 8.48 12.56
CA ALA A 28 -8.69 8.29 11.18
C ALA A 28 -8.34 6.90 10.65
N ILE A 29 -7.14 6.39 10.97
CA ILE A 29 -6.68 5.06 10.54
C ILE A 29 -7.37 3.93 11.29
N ASP A 30 -7.74 4.13 12.55
CA ASP A 30 -8.42 3.10 13.33
C ASP A 30 -9.93 3.02 13.05
N ASN A 31 -10.53 4.09 12.49
CA ASN A 31 -11.95 4.13 12.14
C ASN A 31 -12.24 3.93 10.64
N ILE A 32 -11.23 3.70 9.82
CA ILE A 32 -11.40 3.43 8.38
C ILE A 32 -11.36 1.93 8.10
N GLU A 33 -12.44 1.42 7.51
CA GLU A 33 -12.45 0.07 6.95
C GLU A 33 -11.76 0.07 5.58
N VAL A 34 -10.48 -0.29 5.55
CA VAL A 34 -9.70 -0.45 4.33
C VAL A 34 -9.32 -1.92 4.15
N ASP A 35 -9.63 -2.46 2.99
CA ASP A 35 -9.04 -3.73 2.54
C ASP A 35 -7.60 -3.48 2.10
N TRP A 36 -6.66 -3.70 3.02
CA TRP A 36 -5.24 -3.50 2.80
C TRP A 36 -4.63 -4.48 1.79
N ASN A 37 -5.22 -5.67 1.62
CA ASN A 37 -4.83 -6.61 0.57
C ASN A 37 -5.15 -6.03 -0.81
N GLN A 38 -6.32 -5.41 -0.95
CA GLN A 38 -6.69 -4.71 -2.19
C GLN A 38 -5.82 -3.48 -2.45
N GLN A 39 -5.36 -2.77 -1.40
CA GLN A 39 -4.41 -1.67 -1.57
C GLN A 39 -3.06 -2.17 -2.08
N ALA A 40 -2.53 -3.27 -1.52
CA ALA A 40 -1.30 -3.88 -2.00
C ALA A 40 -1.41 -4.31 -3.47
N LEU A 41 -2.53 -4.94 -3.86
CA LEU A 41 -2.77 -5.34 -5.25
C LEU A 41 -2.84 -4.14 -6.21
N LYS A 42 -3.54 -3.06 -5.81
CA LYS A 42 -3.59 -1.82 -6.61
C LYS A 42 -2.20 -1.22 -6.78
N LYS A 43 -1.39 -1.24 -5.74
CA LYS A 43 -0.02 -0.72 -5.77
C LYS A 43 0.89 -1.55 -6.67
N ALA A 44 0.80 -2.88 -6.56
CA ALA A 44 1.52 -3.81 -7.43
C ALA A 44 1.19 -3.57 -8.91
N LYS A 45 -0.11 -3.43 -9.24
CA LYS A 45 -0.55 -3.08 -10.60
C LYS A 45 -0.02 -1.73 -11.05
N SER A 46 -0.07 -0.71 -10.20
CA SER A 46 0.47 0.60 -10.51
C SER A 46 1.97 0.54 -10.82
N TYR A 47 2.75 -0.26 -10.10
CA TYR A 47 4.18 -0.42 -10.43
C TYR A 47 4.39 -1.02 -11.81
N LEU A 48 3.62 -2.05 -12.16
CA LEU A 48 3.69 -2.71 -13.47
C LEU A 48 3.21 -1.84 -14.63
N GLU A 49 2.37 -0.84 -14.38
CA GLU A 49 1.95 0.14 -15.40
C GLU A 49 3.07 1.09 -15.83
N TYR A 50 4.01 1.42 -14.93
CA TYR A 50 5.06 2.41 -15.18
C TYR A 50 6.46 1.81 -15.30
N SER A 51 6.68 0.57 -14.86
CA SER A 51 7.98 -0.09 -14.85
C SER A 51 7.85 -1.60 -14.97
N SER A 52 8.82 -2.23 -15.64
CA SER A 52 8.95 -3.69 -15.62
C SER A 52 9.61 -4.11 -14.31
N PHE A 53 8.92 -4.93 -13.52
CA PHE A 53 9.48 -5.59 -12.35
C PHE A 53 9.56 -7.11 -12.58
N SER A 54 10.54 -7.76 -11.98
CA SER A 54 10.44 -9.20 -11.72
C SER A 54 9.49 -9.46 -10.55
N ASP A 55 8.91 -10.66 -10.47
CA ASP A 55 8.02 -11.01 -9.36
C ASP A 55 8.67 -10.80 -7.98
N ALA A 56 9.92 -11.22 -7.83
CA ALA A 56 10.69 -11.02 -6.61
C ALA A 56 10.93 -9.54 -6.31
N GLY A 57 11.30 -8.75 -7.34
CA GLY A 57 11.54 -7.31 -7.16
C GLY A 57 10.26 -6.56 -6.81
N LEU A 58 9.11 -6.95 -7.38
CA LEU A 58 7.82 -6.35 -7.06
C LEU A 58 7.38 -6.69 -5.63
N TYR A 59 7.57 -7.94 -5.21
CA TYR A 59 7.32 -8.36 -3.83
C TYR A 59 8.17 -7.55 -2.84
N ASP A 60 9.48 -7.47 -3.07
CA ASP A 60 10.39 -6.70 -2.22
C ASP A 60 10.03 -5.21 -2.17
N GLN A 61 9.56 -4.65 -3.29
CA GLN A 61 9.08 -3.27 -3.35
C GLN A 61 7.86 -3.04 -2.46
N LEU A 62 6.90 -3.98 -2.43
CA LEU A 62 5.74 -3.88 -1.55
C LEU A 62 6.14 -3.97 -0.06
N ILE A 63 7.11 -4.82 0.28
CA ILE A 63 7.67 -4.90 1.63
C ILE A 63 8.37 -3.59 2.01
N PHE A 64 9.16 -3.02 1.11
CA PHE A 64 9.80 -1.71 1.31
C PHE A 64 8.77 -0.60 1.58
N GLU A 65 7.62 -0.66 0.92
CA GLU A 65 6.48 0.24 1.16
C GLU A 65 5.65 -0.12 2.39
N LYS A 66 6.14 -1.01 3.25
CA LYS A 66 5.54 -1.39 4.54
C LYS A 66 4.20 -2.11 4.42
N PHE A 67 3.88 -2.74 3.29
CA PHE A 67 2.83 -3.76 3.28
C PHE A 67 3.31 -4.98 4.08
N THR A 68 2.39 -5.68 4.75
CA THR A 68 2.77 -6.93 5.44
C THR A 68 3.13 -8.00 4.41
N GLU A 69 3.84 -9.04 4.85
CA GLU A 69 4.16 -10.15 3.95
C GLU A 69 2.89 -10.83 3.41
N GLU A 70 1.82 -10.94 4.19
CA GLU A 70 0.55 -11.48 3.69
C GLU A 70 -0.08 -10.60 2.61
N GLN A 71 -0.04 -9.27 2.80
CA GLN A 71 -0.58 -8.32 1.82
C GLN A 71 0.24 -8.32 0.53
N ALA A 72 1.57 -8.37 0.64
CA ALA A 72 2.47 -8.48 -0.50
C ALA A 72 2.25 -9.79 -1.25
N ARG A 73 2.19 -10.93 -0.55
CA ARG A 73 1.88 -12.24 -1.16
C ARG A 73 0.51 -12.24 -1.84
N TYR A 74 -0.52 -11.72 -1.16
CA TYR A 74 -1.84 -11.57 -1.75
C TYR A 74 -1.81 -10.76 -3.05
N ALA A 75 -1.09 -9.63 -3.07
CA ALA A 75 -0.95 -8.82 -4.26
C ALA A 75 -0.33 -9.63 -5.41
N MET A 76 0.79 -10.32 -5.16
CA MET A 76 1.47 -11.15 -6.15
C MET A 76 0.57 -12.26 -6.71
N ASP A 77 -0.16 -12.96 -5.83
CA ASP A 77 -1.04 -14.07 -6.20
C ASP A 77 -2.25 -13.64 -7.05
N ASN A 78 -2.63 -12.36 -6.97
CA ASN A 78 -3.80 -11.80 -7.66
C ASN A 78 -3.44 -10.90 -8.86
N LEU A 79 -2.17 -10.88 -9.28
CA LEU A 79 -1.76 -10.20 -10.51
C LEU A 79 -2.31 -10.93 -11.75
N PRO A 80 -2.67 -10.20 -12.81
CA PRO A 80 -2.96 -10.82 -14.10
C PRO A 80 -1.69 -11.51 -14.63
N LYS A 81 -1.84 -12.75 -15.11
CA LYS A 81 -0.77 -13.53 -15.73
C LYS A 81 -0.59 -13.17 -17.21
#